data_AF-A0A0F8IUI9-F1
#
_entry.id   AF-A0A0F8IUI9-F1
#
_cell.length_a   1.000
_cell.length_b   1.000
_cell.length_c   1.000
_cell.angle_alpha   90.00
_cell.angle_beta   90.00
_cell.angle_gamma   90.00
#
_symmetry.space_group_name_H-M   'P 1'
#
loop_
_entity.id
_entity.type
_entity.pdbx_description
1 polymer ?
#
loop_
_entity_poly.entity_id
_entity_poly.type
_entity_poly.pdbx_seq_one_letter_code
_entity_poly.pdbx_strand_id
1 'polypeptide(L)'
;DSEWNSQFEDFFKCFGFTPRLCRPYRPQTKGKIENTVGYVKRDFVLGRQFTSLEDLNGQVHRWLERVNSTVHGTTYQIPLERFKEENLSPLDQVPPYKVVHKETRKISRDCYISFLGNKYSVPYRFAGRTAELHILEGKLEIYVDHEKVCEHEILPGNCRVSKKKEHFQGLLSEILKENSKCKKNSQIPLKFSGPEVEKRSLDVYETFSQGGFE
;
A
#
# COMPACT_ATOMS: atom_id res chain seq x y z
N ASP A 1 24.71 -4.59 20.94
CA ASP A 1 25.07 -3.90 19.68
C ASP A 1 23.88 -3.14 19.12
N SER A 2 24.11 -2.12 18.31
CA SER A 2 23.00 -1.38 17.67
C SER A 2 22.54 -2.15 16.44
N GLU A 3 21.27 -2.57 16.43
CA GLU A 3 20.65 -3.18 15.25
C GLU A 3 20.16 -2.11 14.28
N TRP A 4 20.40 -2.33 12.99
CA TRP A 4 19.93 -1.44 11.94
C TRP A 4 18.48 -1.76 11.56
N ASN A 5 17.72 -0.72 11.22
CA ASN A 5 16.45 -0.91 10.53
C ASN A 5 16.73 -1.46 9.13
N SER A 6 16.05 -2.54 8.72
CA SER A 6 16.26 -3.22 7.44
C SER A 6 16.10 -2.28 6.24
N GLN A 7 15.11 -1.39 6.25
CA GLN A 7 14.91 -0.41 5.17
C GLN A 7 16.04 0.62 5.10
N PHE A 8 16.60 0.99 6.25
CA PHE A 8 17.74 1.90 6.31
C PHE A 8 19.03 1.20 5.86
N GLU A 9 19.16 -0.09 6.18
CA GLU A 9 20.27 -0.93 5.73
C GLU A 9 20.30 -1.07 4.20
N ASP A 10 19.16 -1.39 3.60
CA ASP A 10 19.02 -1.46 2.14
C ASP A 10 19.31 -0.10 1.49
N PHE A 11 18.85 0.99 2.11
CA PHE A 11 19.08 2.36 1.64
C PHE A 11 20.57 2.71 1.55
N PHE A 12 21.33 2.60 2.65
CA PHE A 12 22.73 3.02 2.63
C PHE A 12 23.62 2.10 1.77
N LYS A 13 23.24 0.82 1.62
CA LYS A 13 23.89 -0.11 0.68
C LYS A 13 23.65 0.29 -0.77
N CYS A 14 22.42 0.68 -1.11
CA CYS A 14 22.08 1.14 -2.46
C CYS A 14 22.85 2.40 -2.86
N PHE A 15 22.96 3.38 -1.95
CA PHE A 15 23.70 4.63 -2.19
C PHE A 15 25.21 4.54 -1.92
N GLY A 16 25.70 3.42 -1.39
CA GLY A 16 27.13 3.18 -1.19
C GLY A 16 27.78 4.04 -0.09
N PHE A 17 27.03 4.50 0.91
CA PHE A 17 27.59 5.24 2.05
C PHE A 17 27.55 4.40 3.34
N THR A 18 28.49 4.66 4.25
CA THR A 18 28.54 3.97 5.56
C THR A 18 28.04 4.90 6.66
N PRO A 19 26.88 4.63 7.27
CA PRO A 19 26.38 5.46 8.36
C PRO A 19 27.25 5.28 9.61
N ARG A 20 27.58 6.39 10.28
CA ARG A 20 28.29 6.39 11.56
C ARG A 20 27.33 6.75 12.68
N LEU A 21 27.03 5.79 13.56
CA LEU A 21 26.15 6.01 14.71
C LEU A 21 26.82 6.91 15.76
N CYS A 22 26.04 7.85 16.30
CA CYS A 22 26.40 8.55 17.52
C CYS A 22 26.19 7.62 18.71
N ARG A 23 27.13 7.62 19.67
CA ARG A 23 26.96 6.84 20.90
C ARG A 23 25.93 7.52 21.81
N PRO A 24 24.98 6.77 22.40
CA PRO A 24 24.08 7.31 23.42
C PRO A 24 24.86 7.99 24.56
N TYR A 25 24.27 9.03 25.17
CA TYR A 25 24.85 9.79 26.30
C TYR A 25 26.21 10.46 26.03
N ARG A 26 26.60 10.62 24.77
CA ARG A 26 27.82 11.34 24.38
C ARG A 26 27.49 12.56 23.52
N PRO A 27 27.07 13.69 24.12
CA PRO A 27 26.63 14.88 23.37
C PRO A 27 27.74 15.43 22.46
N GLN A 28 29.01 15.21 22.84
CA GLN A 28 30.17 15.73 22.13
C GLN A 28 30.34 15.19 20.70
N THR A 29 29.72 14.06 20.33
CA THR A 29 29.77 13.55 18.95
C THR A 29 28.92 14.36 17.97
N LYS A 30 27.99 15.19 18.47
CA LYS A 30 27.04 15.97 17.64
C LYS A 30 27.42 17.44 17.46
N GLY A 31 28.53 17.90 18.07
CA GLY A 31 28.87 19.33 18.16
C GLY A 31 28.94 20.08 16.81
N LYS A 32 29.37 19.42 15.72
CA LYS A 32 29.37 20.05 14.38
C LYS A 32 27.96 20.41 13.91
N ILE A 33 27.02 19.46 14.03
CA ILE A 33 25.62 19.64 13.60
C ILE A 33 24.93 20.67 14.50
N GLU A 34 25.18 20.62 15.81
CA GLU A 34 24.61 21.58 16.77
C GLU A 34 25.07 23.01 16.51
N ASN A 35 26.36 23.21 16.18
CA ASN A 35 26.88 24.52 15.82
C ASN A 35 26.26 25.04 14.52
N THR A 36 26.09 24.19 13.50
CA THR A 36 25.42 24.58 12.25
C THR A 36 23.96 24.97 12.49
N VAL A 37 23.21 24.18 13.26
CA VAL A 37 21.82 24.53 13.63
C VAL A 37 21.78 25.83 14.43
N GLY A 38 22.70 26.02 15.36
CA GLY A 38 22.83 27.27 16.12
C GLY A 38 23.14 28.47 15.22
N TYR A 39 23.98 28.30 14.20
CA TYR A 39 24.29 29.33 13.21
C TYR A 39 23.06 29.72 12.41
N VAL A 40 22.31 28.76 11.85
CA VAL A 40 21.05 29.03 11.13
C VAL A 40 20.08 29.79 12.03
N LYS A 41 19.92 29.38 13.29
CA LYS A 41 19.02 30.08 14.23
C LYS A 41 19.43 31.53 14.49
N ARG A 42 20.73 31.80 14.65
CA ARG A 42 21.24 33.15 14.96
C ARG A 42 21.27 34.06 13.73
N ASP A 43 21.71 33.56 12.58
CA ASP A 43 21.94 34.37 11.38
C ASP A 43 20.71 34.47 10.47
N PHE A 44 19.95 33.37 10.35
CA PHE A 44 18.76 33.33 9.50
C PHE A 44 17.49 33.61 10.29
N VAL A 45 17.21 32.84 11.35
CA VAL A 45 15.88 32.86 12.00
C VAL A 45 15.66 34.09 12.87
N LEU A 46 16.70 34.53 13.59
CA LEU A 46 16.59 35.60 14.57
C LEU A 46 16.18 36.92 13.92
N GLY A 47 15.05 37.49 14.37
CA GLY A 47 14.54 38.78 13.90
C GLY A 47 13.84 38.75 12.54
N ARG A 48 13.64 37.57 11.93
CA ARG A 48 12.86 37.44 10.69
C ARG A 48 11.41 37.10 10.97
N GLN A 49 10.54 37.62 10.11
CA GLN A 49 9.14 37.23 10.02
C GLN A 49 8.87 36.74 8.60
N PHE A 50 7.98 35.77 8.48
CA PHE A 50 7.53 35.22 7.21
C PHE A 50 6.03 35.03 7.25
N THR A 51 5.37 35.26 6.13
CA THR A 51 3.89 35.23 6.03
C THR A 51 3.36 33.92 5.48
N SER A 52 4.19 33.16 4.77
CA SER A 52 3.85 31.85 4.21
C SER A 52 5.08 30.93 4.17
N LEU A 53 4.83 29.63 3.95
CA LEU A 53 5.91 28.65 3.74
C LEU A 53 6.75 28.97 2.49
N GLU A 54 6.11 29.50 1.45
CA GLU A 54 6.76 29.86 0.20
C GLU A 54 7.66 31.09 0.36
N ASP A 55 7.21 32.09 1.12
CA ASP A 55 8.04 33.23 1.52
C ASP A 55 9.25 32.78 2.35
N LEU A 56 9.04 31.89 3.33
CA LEU A 56 10.13 31.30 4.11
C LEU A 56 11.17 30.61 3.21
N ASN A 57 10.73 29.75 2.28
CA ASN A 57 11.62 29.07 1.35
C ASN A 57 12.41 30.07 0.49
N GLY A 58 11.74 31.08 -0.07
CA GLY A 58 12.41 32.14 -0.84
C GLY A 58 13.41 32.95 -0.02
N GLN A 59 13.13 33.21 1.25
CA GLN A 59 14.08 33.85 2.17
C GLN A 59 15.28 32.96 2.50
N VAL A 60 15.08 31.65 2.70
CA VAL A 60 16.15 30.67 2.94
C VAL A 60 17.08 30.60 1.74
N HIS A 61 16.55 30.52 0.51
CA HIS A 61 17.36 30.44 -0.70
C HIS A 61 18.27 31.67 -0.87
N ARG A 62 17.72 32.88 -0.73
CA ARG A 62 18.52 34.13 -0.76
C ARG A 62 19.58 34.18 0.34
N TRP A 63 19.24 33.67 1.52
CA TRP A 63 20.19 33.59 2.63
C TRP A 63 21.34 32.62 2.30
N LEU A 64 21.03 31.43 1.76
CA LEU A 64 22.00 30.41 1.34
C LEU A 64 22.95 30.95 0.26
N GLU A 65 22.44 31.64 -0.75
CA GLU A 65 23.26 32.25 -1.81
C GLU A 65 24.29 33.23 -1.22
N ARG A 66 23.86 34.11 -0.31
CA ARG A 66 24.75 35.08 0.35
C ARG A 66 25.83 34.39 1.17
N VAL A 67 25.47 33.45 2.06
CA VAL A 67 26.45 32.81 2.97
C VAL A 67 27.41 31.90 2.22
N ASN A 68 26.97 31.22 1.17
CA ASN A 68 27.82 30.34 0.37
C ASN A 68 28.75 31.10 -0.58
N SER A 69 28.43 32.36 -0.90
CA SER A 69 29.26 33.24 -1.74
C SER A 69 30.19 34.17 -0.94
N THR A 70 30.12 34.13 0.39
CA THR A 70 30.95 34.96 1.28
C THR A 70 32.17 34.17 1.77
N VAL A 71 33.30 34.84 2.00
CA VAL A 71 34.49 34.22 2.59
C VAL A 71 34.16 33.69 3.99
N HIS A 72 34.36 32.40 4.20
CA HIS A 72 34.08 31.76 5.49
C HIS A 72 35.23 32.03 6.49
N GLY A 73 34.89 32.48 7.70
CA GLY A 73 35.87 32.97 8.68
C GLY A 73 36.91 31.94 9.16
N THR A 74 36.58 30.65 9.16
CA THR A 74 37.52 29.58 9.58
C THR A 74 38.41 29.06 8.44
N THR A 75 37.91 29.06 7.21
CA THR A 75 38.57 28.41 6.07
C THR A 75 39.18 29.43 5.12
N TYR A 76 38.87 30.71 5.29
CA TYR A 76 39.33 31.85 4.48
C TYR A 76 39.10 31.66 2.98
N GLN A 77 38.11 30.85 2.63
CA GLN A 77 37.72 30.48 1.27
C GLN A 77 36.21 30.65 1.13
N ILE A 78 35.75 30.85 -0.10
CA ILE A 78 34.33 30.89 -0.43
C ILE A 78 33.82 29.43 -0.48
N PRO A 79 32.80 29.07 0.32
CA PRO A 79 32.27 27.70 0.34
C PRO A 79 31.88 27.17 -1.04
N LEU A 80 31.27 28.01 -1.88
CA LEU A 80 30.87 27.63 -3.24
C LEU A 80 32.06 27.23 -4.13
N GLU A 81 33.19 27.94 -4.02
CA GLU A 81 34.39 27.60 -4.80
C GLU A 81 35.05 26.33 -4.29
N ARG A 82 35.17 26.21 -2.96
CA ARG A 82 35.72 25.01 -2.32
C ARG A 82 34.90 23.76 -2.62
N PHE A 83 33.57 23.88 -2.70
CA PHE A 83 32.68 22.77 -3.01
C PHE A 83 32.94 22.20 -4.42
N LYS A 84 33.33 23.03 -5.39
CA LYS A 84 33.67 22.58 -6.75
C LYS A 84 34.94 21.73 -6.78
N GLU A 85 35.86 21.95 -5.84
CA GLU A 85 37.11 21.18 -5.72
C GLU A 85 36.89 19.80 -5.09
N GLU A 86 35.74 19.57 -4.44
CA GLU A 86 35.51 18.41 -3.58
C GLU A 86 35.31 17.08 -4.34
N ASN A 87 35.36 17.08 -5.69
CA ASN A 87 35.31 15.89 -6.57
C ASN A 87 34.33 14.80 -6.09
N LEU A 88 33.11 15.21 -5.71
CA LEU A 88 32.12 14.30 -5.15
C LEU A 88 31.59 13.35 -6.23
N SER A 89 31.29 12.11 -5.83
CA SER A 89 30.64 11.15 -6.72
C SER A 89 29.25 11.68 -7.13
N PRO A 90 28.94 11.76 -8.43
CA PRO A 90 27.65 12.22 -8.89
C PRO A 90 26.55 11.21 -8.50
N LEU A 91 25.43 11.73 -7.99
CA LEU A 91 24.30 10.92 -7.54
C LEU A 91 23.58 10.21 -8.70
N ASP A 92 23.71 10.74 -9.92
CA ASP A 92 23.03 10.25 -11.13
C ASP A 92 23.44 8.83 -11.54
N GLN A 93 24.55 8.33 -11.00
CA GLN A 93 25.02 6.95 -11.26
C GLN A 93 24.28 5.90 -10.43
N VAL A 94 23.56 6.31 -9.37
CA VAL A 94 22.83 5.39 -8.50
C VAL A 94 21.39 5.27 -9.02
N PRO A 95 20.88 4.06 -9.32
CA PRO A 95 19.49 3.89 -9.70
C PRO A 95 18.56 4.41 -8.59
N PRO A 96 17.40 5.01 -8.93
CA PRO A 96 16.52 5.59 -7.93
C PRO A 96 16.08 4.53 -6.92
N TYR A 97 16.33 4.81 -5.64
CA TYR A 97 15.90 3.94 -4.54
C TYR A 97 14.39 4.04 -4.37
N LYS A 98 13.69 2.96 -4.72
CA LYS A 98 12.23 2.87 -4.64
C LYS A 98 11.82 2.37 -3.27
N VAL A 99 11.18 3.23 -2.48
CA VAL A 99 10.62 2.86 -1.18
C VAL A 99 9.33 2.07 -1.43
N VAL A 100 9.43 0.74 -1.29
CA VAL A 100 8.27 -0.15 -1.37
C VAL A 100 7.76 -0.40 0.05
N HIS A 101 6.57 0.09 0.34
CA HIS A 101 5.88 -0.28 1.57
C HIS A 101 5.25 -1.67 1.38
N LYS A 102 5.49 -2.59 2.32
CA LYS A 102 5.03 -3.97 2.25
C LYS A 102 3.98 -4.24 3.32
N GLU A 103 2.81 -4.72 2.91
CA GLU A 103 1.76 -5.16 3.84
C GLU A 103 1.24 -6.54 3.46
N THR A 104 1.10 -7.44 4.43
CA THR A 104 0.48 -8.74 4.22
C THR A 104 -1.02 -8.68 4.45
N ARG A 105 -1.83 -9.11 3.47
CA ARG A 105 -3.30 -9.18 3.58
C ARG A 105 -3.84 -10.49 3.05
N LYS A 106 -4.90 -11.00 3.66
CA LYS A 106 -5.61 -12.19 3.19
C LYS A 106 -6.57 -11.83 2.07
N ILE A 107 -6.58 -12.61 1.00
CA ILE A 107 -7.54 -12.50 -0.10
C ILE A 107 -8.89 -13.06 0.37
N SER A 108 -9.96 -12.28 0.25
CA SER A 108 -11.32 -12.74 0.54
C SER A 108 -11.71 -13.90 -0.40
N ARG A 109 -12.67 -14.73 0.01
CA ARG A 109 -13.27 -15.76 -0.87
C ARG A 109 -13.91 -15.15 -2.12
N ASP A 110 -14.36 -13.90 -2.01
CA ASP A 110 -14.91 -13.14 -3.15
C ASP A 110 -13.84 -12.65 -4.14
N CYS A 111 -12.57 -13.03 -3.95
CA CYS A 111 -11.42 -12.64 -4.77
C CYS A 111 -11.13 -11.13 -4.71
N TYR A 112 -11.26 -10.52 -3.53
CA TYR A 112 -10.91 -9.12 -3.28
C TYR A 112 -9.94 -8.97 -2.11
N ILE A 113 -9.06 -7.97 -2.20
CA ILE A 113 -8.24 -7.48 -1.09
C ILE A 113 -8.73 -6.08 -0.70
N SER A 114 -8.81 -5.83 0.61
CA SER A 114 -9.12 -4.50 1.15
C SER A 114 -7.83 -3.74 1.46
N PHE A 115 -7.68 -2.54 0.90
CA PHE A 115 -6.56 -1.64 1.16
C PHE A 115 -7.06 -0.19 1.21
N LEU A 116 -6.75 0.54 2.29
CA LEU A 116 -7.21 1.91 2.58
C LEU A 116 -8.74 2.10 2.43
N GLY A 117 -9.54 1.10 2.81
CA GLY A 117 -11.00 1.15 2.70
C GLY A 117 -11.55 0.93 1.28
N ASN A 118 -10.69 0.67 0.29
CA ASN A 118 -11.06 0.29 -1.07
C ASN A 118 -10.81 -1.20 -1.29
N LYS A 119 -11.55 -1.79 -2.24
CA LYS A 119 -11.43 -3.21 -2.61
C LYS A 119 -10.78 -3.36 -3.98
N TYR A 120 -9.80 -4.22 -4.08
CA TYR A 120 -9.07 -4.52 -5.31
C TYR A 120 -9.30 -5.98 -5.68
N SER A 121 -9.75 -6.23 -6.92
CA SER A 121 -9.98 -7.60 -7.40
C SER A 121 -8.66 -8.35 -7.55
N VAL A 122 -8.63 -9.65 -7.28
CA VAL A 122 -7.49 -10.54 -7.47
C VAL A 122 -7.93 -11.73 -8.32
N PRO A 123 -7.06 -12.34 -9.16
CA PRO A 123 -7.42 -13.54 -9.89
C PRO A 123 -7.95 -14.66 -9.00
N TYR A 124 -9.04 -15.29 -9.44
CA TYR A 124 -9.82 -16.22 -8.61
C TYR A 124 -9.04 -17.43 -8.10
N ARG A 125 -7.97 -17.83 -8.81
CA ARG A 125 -7.08 -18.94 -8.44
C ARG A 125 -6.39 -18.74 -7.08
N PHE A 126 -6.26 -17.51 -6.63
CA PHE A 126 -5.59 -17.15 -5.38
C PHE A 126 -6.58 -16.84 -4.25
N ALA A 127 -7.88 -17.07 -4.45
CA ALA A 127 -8.90 -16.83 -3.43
C ALA A 127 -8.57 -17.56 -2.11
N GLY A 128 -8.65 -16.85 -0.98
CA GLY A 128 -8.37 -17.41 0.35
C GLY A 128 -6.89 -17.50 0.75
N ARG A 129 -5.95 -17.25 -0.17
CA ARG A 129 -4.50 -17.19 0.14
C ARG A 129 -4.12 -15.86 0.80
N THR A 130 -2.91 -15.82 1.36
CA THR A 130 -2.28 -14.59 1.85
C THR A 130 -1.46 -13.97 0.73
N ALA A 131 -1.58 -12.66 0.54
CA ALA A 131 -0.85 -11.90 -0.45
C ALA A 131 -0.01 -10.80 0.23
N GLU A 132 1.11 -10.47 -0.39
CA GLU A 132 1.94 -9.31 -0.07
C GLU A 132 1.55 -8.15 -0.98
N LEU A 133 1.25 -7.00 -0.38
CA LEU A 133 0.94 -5.75 -1.06
C LEU A 133 2.20 -4.91 -1.07
N HIS A 134 2.68 -4.59 -2.27
CA HIS A 134 3.78 -3.68 -2.52
C HIS A 134 3.22 -2.35 -3.00
N ILE A 135 3.32 -1.31 -2.17
CA ILE A 135 2.90 0.04 -2.52
C ILE A 135 4.08 0.82 -3.06
N LEU A 136 3.97 1.26 -4.31
CA LEU A 136 5.00 2.01 -5.01
C LEU A 136 4.36 3.12 -5.85
N GLU A 137 4.75 4.38 -5.61
CA GLU A 137 4.39 5.53 -6.48
C GLU A 137 2.88 5.64 -6.78
N GLY A 138 2.01 5.32 -5.82
CA GLY A 138 0.55 5.36 -6.01
C GLY A 138 -0.04 4.13 -6.72
N LYS A 139 0.78 3.11 -6.99
CA LYS A 139 0.36 1.80 -7.48
C LYS A 139 0.42 0.75 -6.39
N LEU A 140 -0.50 -0.20 -6.48
CA LEU A 140 -0.64 -1.34 -5.60
C LEU A 140 -0.31 -2.60 -6.41
N GLU A 141 0.87 -3.17 -6.18
CA GLU A 141 1.24 -4.48 -6.73
C GLU A 141 0.91 -5.56 -5.72
N ILE A 142 0.32 -6.65 -6.18
CA ILE A 142 -0.14 -7.77 -5.35
C ILE A 142 0.69 -8.99 -5.71
N TYR A 143 1.45 -9.49 -4.74
CA TYR A 143 2.29 -10.67 -4.85
C TYR A 143 1.70 -11.84 -4.05
N VAL A 144 1.73 -13.03 -4.62
CA VAL A 144 1.36 -14.28 -3.94
C VAL A 144 2.49 -15.27 -4.16
N ASP A 145 2.98 -15.90 -3.09
CA ASP A 145 4.09 -16.86 -3.16
C ASP A 145 5.34 -16.30 -3.91
N HIS A 146 5.63 -15.00 -3.72
CA HIS A 146 6.69 -14.23 -4.38
C HIS A 146 6.51 -13.94 -5.89
N GLU A 147 5.38 -14.29 -6.49
CA GLU A 147 5.06 -13.97 -7.88
C GLU A 147 4.14 -12.74 -7.97
N LYS A 148 4.42 -11.83 -8.91
CA LYS A 148 3.55 -10.67 -9.19
C LYS A 148 2.28 -11.16 -9.89
N VAL A 149 1.15 -11.13 -9.17
CA VAL A 149 -0.13 -11.62 -9.68
C VAL A 149 -0.90 -10.52 -10.42
N CYS A 150 -0.97 -9.33 -9.83
CA CYS A 150 -1.71 -8.21 -10.42
C CYS A 150 -1.21 -6.85 -9.91
N GLU A 151 -1.58 -5.81 -10.63
CA GLU A 151 -1.26 -4.41 -10.33
C GLU A 151 -2.53 -3.58 -10.43
N HIS A 152 -2.71 -2.63 -9.51
CA HIS A 152 -3.83 -1.70 -9.48
C HIS A 152 -3.33 -0.28 -9.20
N GLU A 153 -4.08 0.71 -9.66
CA GLU A 153 -3.89 2.10 -9.21
C GLU A 153 -4.62 2.31 -7.89
N ILE A 154 -3.98 2.99 -6.92
CA ILE A 154 -4.60 3.27 -5.63
C ILE A 154 -5.71 4.31 -5.83
N LEU A 155 -6.95 3.90 -5.53
CA LEU A 155 -8.10 4.76 -5.66
C LEU A 155 -8.14 5.77 -4.49
N PRO A 156 -8.44 7.06 -4.74
CA PRO A 156 -8.67 8.03 -3.68
C PRO A 156 -10.04 7.84 -3.03
N GLY A 157 -10.12 8.13 -1.73
CA GLY A 157 -11.34 7.98 -0.93
C GLY A 157 -11.56 6.54 -0.44
N ASN A 158 -12.78 6.26 0.04
CA ASN A 158 -13.12 4.99 0.69
C ASN A 158 -14.31 4.31 -0.02
N CYS A 159 -14.50 3.01 0.21
CA CYS A 159 -15.62 2.20 -0.28
C CYS A 159 -15.70 2.04 -1.80
N ARG A 160 -14.60 2.27 -2.53
CA ARG A 160 -14.52 2.04 -3.98
C ARG A 160 -14.02 0.63 -4.30
N VAL A 161 -14.34 0.15 -5.50
CA VAL A 161 -13.93 -1.17 -5.97
C VAL A 161 -13.21 -1.05 -7.31
N SER A 162 -11.94 -1.46 -7.35
CA SER A 162 -11.17 -1.61 -8.59
C SER A 162 -11.33 -3.04 -9.10
N LYS A 163 -12.14 -3.22 -10.14
CA LYS A 163 -12.47 -4.54 -10.71
C LYS A 163 -11.86 -4.72 -12.09
N LYS A 164 -10.96 -5.70 -12.23
CA LYS A 164 -10.45 -6.18 -13.52
C LYS A 164 -11.23 -7.43 -13.94
N LYS A 165 -11.76 -7.45 -15.16
CA LYS A 165 -12.57 -8.57 -15.67
C LYS A 165 -11.75 -9.84 -15.88
N GLU A 166 -10.48 -9.68 -16.29
CA GLU A 166 -9.51 -10.75 -16.53
C GLU A 166 -9.34 -11.67 -15.31
N HIS A 167 -9.45 -11.11 -14.11
CA HIS A 167 -9.28 -11.84 -12.86
C HIS A 167 -10.32 -12.95 -12.64
N PHE A 168 -11.48 -12.87 -13.30
CA PHE A 168 -12.58 -13.81 -13.18
C PHE A 168 -12.77 -14.67 -14.44
N GLN A 169 -11.88 -14.56 -15.42
CA GLN A 169 -11.99 -15.31 -16.67
C GLN A 169 -11.75 -16.80 -16.42
N GLY A 170 -12.72 -17.63 -16.79
CA GLY A 170 -12.65 -19.09 -16.58
C GLY A 170 -13.29 -19.59 -15.28
N LEU A 171 -13.56 -18.70 -14.32
CA LEU A 171 -14.23 -19.08 -13.07
C LEU A 171 -15.60 -19.72 -13.35
N LEU A 172 -16.41 -19.11 -14.23
CA LEU A 172 -17.74 -19.61 -14.55
C LEU A 172 -17.71 -21.00 -15.23
N SER A 173 -16.75 -21.22 -16.14
CA SER A 173 -16.64 -22.53 -16.81
C SER A 173 -16.18 -23.63 -15.86
N GLU A 174 -15.34 -23.30 -14.88
CA GLU A 174 -14.91 -24.20 -13.83
C GLU A 174 -16.06 -24.57 -12.88
N ILE A 175 -16.84 -23.57 -12.44
CA ILE A 175 -18.06 -23.79 -11.65
C ILE A 175 -19.06 -24.70 -12.40
N LEU A 176 -19.28 -24.46 -13.70
CA LEU A 176 -20.19 -25.29 -14.51
C LEU A 176 -19.70 -26.74 -14.62
N LYS A 177 -18.39 -26.93 -14.78
CA LYS A 177 -17.78 -28.28 -14.79
C LYS A 177 -17.99 -28.98 -13.46
N GLU A 178 -17.72 -28.31 -12.35
CA GLU A 178 -17.89 -28.87 -11.00
C GLU A 178 -19.34 -29.25 -10.71
N ASN A 179 -20.29 -28.35 -11.01
CA ASN A 179 -21.72 -28.62 -10.87
C ASN A 179 -22.19 -29.80 -11.73
N SER A 180 -21.67 -29.93 -12.96
CA SER A 180 -22.01 -31.06 -13.84
C SER A 180 -21.45 -32.40 -13.34
N LYS A 181 -20.28 -32.40 -12.68
CA LYS A 181 -19.70 -33.57 -12.03
C LYS A 181 -20.55 -34.01 -10.83
N CYS A 182 -21.01 -33.08 -10.00
CA CYS A 182 -21.89 -33.37 -8.87
C CYS A 182 -23.25 -33.94 -9.31
N LYS A 183 -23.83 -33.46 -10.42
CA LYS A 183 -25.07 -34.02 -10.98
C LYS A 183 -24.95 -35.49 -11.42
N LYS A 184 -23.76 -35.95 -11.83
CA LYS A 184 -23.52 -37.36 -12.18
C LYS A 184 -23.50 -38.28 -10.94
N ASN A 185 -23.18 -37.73 -9.76
CA ASN A 185 -23.10 -38.47 -8.50
C ASN A 185 -24.31 -38.26 -7.58
N SER A 186 -25.24 -37.36 -7.92
CA SER A 186 -26.42 -37.10 -7.11
C SER A 186 -27.54 -38.09 -7.43
N GLN A 187 -27.44 -39.32 -6.95
CA GLN A 187 -28.66 -39.97 -6.46
C GLN A 187 -29.04 -39.22 -5.20
N ILE A 188 -30.11 -38.42 -5.26
CA ILE A 188 -30.67 -37.78 -4.07
C ILE A 188 -31.06 -38.95 -3.14
N PRO A 189 -30.39 -39.16 -1.99
CA PRO A 189 -30.66 -40.32 -1.15
C PRO A 189 -32.03 -40.21 -0.45
N LEU A 190 -32.59 -39.00 -0.43
CA LEU A 190 -33.92 -38.69 0.09
C LEU A 190 -34.95 -38.80 -1.03
N LYS A 191 -35.56 -39.99 -1.18
CA LYS A 191 -36.88 -40.10 -1.80
C LYS A 191 -37.92 -39.67 -0.77
N PHE A 192 -38.45 -38.45 -0.91
CA PHE A 192 -39.66 -38.08 -0.19
C PHE A 192 -40.83 -38.86 -0.80
N SER A 193 -41.26 -39.94 -0.14
CA SER A 193 -42.60 -40.47 -0.34
C SER A 193 -43.56 -39.47 0.29
N GLY A 194 -44.20 -38.64 -0.53
CA GLY A 194 -45.32 -37.83 -0.05
C GLY A 194 -46.39 -38.76 0.55
N PRO A 195 -47.14 -38.32 1.57
CA PRO A 195 -48.26 -39.10 2.06
C PRO A 195 -49.20 -39.40 0.88
N GLU A 196 -49.72 -40.62 0.84
CA GLU A 196 -50.70 -41.02 -0.16
C GLU A 196 -51.99 -40.24 0.13
N VAL A 197 -52.16 -39.11 -0.55
CA VAL A 197 -53.35 -38.27 -0.42
C VAL A 197 -54.45 -38.91 -1.23
N GLU A 198 -55.52 -39.34 -0.55
CA GLU A 198 -56.75 -39.79 -1.21
C GLU A 198 -57.27 -38.68 -2.15
N LYS A 199 -57.23 -38.94 -3.46
CA LYS A 199 -57.85 -38.06 -4.45
C LYS A 199 -59.34 -38.38 -4.50
N ARG A 200 -60.17 -37.65 -3.75
CA ARG A 200 -61.63 -37.73 -3.84
C ARG A 200 -62.15 -36.82 -4.95
N SER A 201 -63.24 -37.24 -5.60
CA SER A 201 -63.93 -36.41 -6.59
C SER A 201 -64.50 -35.14 -5.93
N LEU A 202 -64.54 -34.04 -6.69
CA LEU A 202 -65.07 -32.75 -6.22
C LEU A 202 -66.55 -32.82 -5.82
N ASP A 203 -67.30 -33.79 -6.35
CA ASP A 203 -68.71 -34.05 -6.06
C ASP A 203 -68.99 -34.26 -4.55
N VAL A 204 -67.99 -34.78 -3.82
CA VAL A 204 -68.08 -34.97 -2.36
C VAL A 204 -68.26 -33.64 -1.65
N TYR A 205 -67.61 -32.57 -2.12
CA TYR A 205 -67.70 -31.24 -1.52
C TYR A 205 -68.98 -30.51 -1.90
N GLU A 206 -69.51 -30.75 -3.10
CA GLU A 206 -70.81 -30.19 -3.50
C GLU A 206 -71.95 -30.67 -2.58
N THR A 207 -71.90 -31.93 -2.15
CA THR A 207 -72.91 -32.51 -1.25
C THR A 207 -72.93 -31.81 0.12
N PHE A 208 -71.77 -31.41 0.64
CA PHE A 208 -71.67 -30.63 1.88
C PHE A 208 -72.04 -29.15 1.71
N SER A 209 -71.97 -28.62 0.49
CA SER A 209 -72.32 -27.22 0.20
C SER A 209 -73.83 -26.97 0.04
N GLN A 210 -74.63 -28.01 -0.24
CA GLN A 210 -76.08 -27.89 -0.39
C GLN A 210 -76.86 -28.04 0.93
N GLY A 211 -76.20 -28.45 2.02
CA GLY A 211 -76.77 -28.51 3.37
C GLY A 211 -76.65 -27.18 4.11
N GLY A 212 -77.24 -26.11 3.57
CA GLY A 212 -77.50 -24.91 4.36
C GLY A 212 -78.51 -25.24 5.45
N PHE A 213 -78.16 -25.01 6.71
CA PHE A 213 -79.05 -25.14 7.87
C PHE A 213 -80.36 -24.37 7.63
N GLU A 214 -81.50 -25.08 7.56
CA GLU A 214 -82.81 -24.53 7.93
C GLU A 214 -82.96 -24.52 9.46
#